data_AF-A0A834QNB9-F1
#
_entry.id   AF-A0A834QNB9-F1
#
_cell.length_a   1.000
_cell.length_b   1.000
_cell.length_c   1.000
_cell.angle_alpha   90.00
_cell.angle_beta   90.00
_cell.angle_gamma   90.00
#
_symmetry.space_group_name_H-M   'P 1'
#
loop_
_entity.id
_entity.type
_entity.pdbx_description
1 polymer ?
#
loop_
_entity_poly.entity_id
_entity_poly.type
_entity_poly.pdbx_seq_one_letter_code
_entity_poly.pdbx_strand_id
1 'polypeptide(L)'
;MPPTPVALLCLGLHLSLRTSIQSEGLPRPVIQARPSFMVPKGQSVTLWCWGTREAEEYRLHFEGGVAALKRPRPPGLVDKVKFLIPTMASSTAGQYHCFYRRGELWSEPSSSLDLVVTGNPPTPSRTWW
;
A
#
# COMPACT_ATOMS: atom_id res chain seq x y z
N MET A 1 -13.77 4.33 -59.63
CA MET A 1 -13.61 5.33 -58.56
C MET A 1 -13.20 4.58 -57.30
N PRO A 2 -11.94 4.66 -56.85
CA PRO A 2 -11.47 3.96 -55.67
C PRO A 2 -11.94 4.66 -54.40
N PRO A 3 -12.21 3.94 -53.30
CA PRO A 3 -12.49 4.59 -52.03
C PRO A 3 -11.22 5.28 -51.53
N THR A 4 -11.36 6.50 -51.04
CA THR A 4 -10.27 7.33 -50.53
C THR A 4 -9.63 6.72 -49.28
N PRO A 5 -8.28 6.80 -49.13
CA PRO A 5 -7.55 6.17 -48.01
C PRO A 5 -7.89 6.77 -46.64
N VAL A 6 -8.56 7.93 -46.60
CA VAL A 6 -9.01 8.60 -45.38
C VAL A 6 -10.09 7.80 -44.64
N ALA A 7 -10.97 7.10 -45.37
CA ALA A 7 -12.05 6.31 -44.78
C ALA A 7 -11.54 5.08 -44.00
N LEU A 8 -10.43 4.48 -44.45
CA LEU A 8 -9.77 3.35 -43.77
C LEU A 8 -9.03 3.78 -42.50
N LEU A 9 -8.44 4.98 -42.49
CA LEU A 9 -7.80 5.55 -41.30
C LEU A 9 -8.82 5.84 -40.18
N CYS A 10 -10.04 6.26 -40.51
CA CYS A 10 -11.11 6.49 -39.52
C CYS A 10 -11.58 5.19 -38.82
N LEU A 11 -11.68 4.08 -39.57
CA LEU A 11 -12.04 2.77 -38.99
C LEU A 11 -10.92 2.16 -38.14
N GLY A 12 -9.64 2.42 -38.49
CA GLY A 12 -8.49 2.01 -37.70
C GLY A 12 -8.32 2.79 -36.38
N LEU A 13 -8.66 4.07 -36.37
CA LEU A 13 -8.63 4.92 -35.17
C LEU A 13 -9.79 4.62 -34.20
N HIS A 14 -10.91 4.08 -34.68
CA HIS A 14 -12.03 3.68 -33.81
C HIS A 14 -11.80 2.35 -33.07
N LEU A 15 -10.87 1.51 -33.56
CA LEU A 15 -10.45 0.27 -32.89
C LEU A 15 -9.24 0.46 -31.95
N SER A 16 -8.67 1.67 -31.91
CA SER A 16 -7.52 2.01 -31.06
C SER A 16 -7.86 2.96 -29.92
N LEU A 17 -9.11 3.43 -29.82
CA LEU A 17 -9.69 3.70 -28.51
C LEU A 17 -10.03 2.35 -27.88
N ARG A 18 -8.99 1.62 -27.46
CA ARG A 18 -9.15 0.66 -26.37
C ARG A 18 -9.70 1.49 -25.24
N THR A 19 -11.00 1.37 -25.03
CA THR A 19 -11.61 1.61 -23.75
C THR A 19 -10.74 0.87 -22.74
N SER A 20 -9.88 1.62 -22.05
CA SER A 20 -9.63 1.27 -20.67
C SER A 20 -10.96 1.48 -19.99
N ILE A 21 -11.86 0.50 -20.13
CA ILE A 21 -12.86 0.23 -19.12
C ILE A 21 -11.99 -0.15 -17.93
N GLN A 22 -11.53 0.88 -17.22
CA GLN A 22 -10.95 0.71 -15.90
C GLN A 22 -12.07 0.02 -15.15
N SER A 23 -11.93 -1.29 -14.92
CA SER A 23 -12.84 -2.05 -14.08
C SER A 23 -13.10 -1.18 -12.86
N GLU A 24 -14.37 -0.90 -12.57
CA GLU A 24 -14.87 -0.18 -11.39
C GLU A 24 -14.42 -0.91 -10.11
N GLY A 25 -13.12 -0.84 -9.84
CA GLY A 25 -12.44 -1.46 -8.73
C GLY A 25 -12.18 -0.43 -7.65
N LEU A 26 -12.13 -0.87 -6.40
CA LEU A 26 -11.80 0.01 -5.29
C LEU A 26 -10.40 0.64 -5.52
N PRO A 27 -10.22 1.95 -5.27
CA PRO A 27 -8.91 2.60 -5.42
C PRO A 27 -7.83 1.86 -4.65
N ARG A 28 -6.64 1.69 -5.25
CA ARG A 28 -5.49 1.09 -4.58
C ARG A 28 -5.12 1.90 -3.34
N PRO A 29 -4.90 1.26 -2.18
CA PRO A 29 -4.44 1.96 -1.01
C PRO A 29 -2.96 2.33 -1.13
N VAL A 30 -2.55 3.27 -0.29
CA VAL A 30 -1.16 3.70 -0.14
C VAL A 30 -0.64 3.20 1.20
N ILE A 31 0.59 2.70 1.22
CA ILE A 31 1.28 2.28 2.45
C ILE A 31 2.52 3.16 2.67
N GLN A 32 2.79 3.53 3.93
CA GLN A 32 3.98 4.33 4.28
C GLN A 32 4.49 3.95 5.66
N ALA A 33 5.82 3.81 5.81
CA ALA A 33 6.47 3.70 7.11
C ALA A 33 6.73 5.08 7.74
N ARG A 34 6.53 5.19 9.04
CA ARG A 34 6.91 6.36 9.86
C ARG A 34 7.65 5.89 11.12
N PRO A 35 8.82 6.49 11.46
CA PRO A 35 9.41 7.68 10.82
C PRO A 35 10.11 7.39 9.48
N SER A 36 10.54 6.14 9.24
CA SER A 36 11.36 5.73 8.10
C SER A 36 11.11 4.26 7.76
N PHE A 37 11.39 3.83 6.53
CA PHE A 37 11.39 2.43 6.13
C PHE A 37 12.70 1.69 6.52
N MET A 38 13.78 2.43 6.75
CA MET A 38 15.01 1.93 7.39
C MET A 38 14.91 2.15 8.89
N VAL A 39 14.86 1.07 9.67
CA VAL A 39 14.58 1.14 11.10
C VAL A 39 15.65 0.40 11.89
N PRO A 40 16.34 1.05 12.84
CA PRO A 40 17.33 0.37 13.66
C PRO A 40 16.74 -0.80 14.44
N LYS A 41 17.54 -1.85 14.63
CA LYS A 41 17.17 -3.02 15.42
C LYS A 41 16.72 -2.59 16.82
N GLY A 42 15.61 -3.16 17.28
CA GLY A 42 15.01 -2.86 18.58
C GLY A 42 14.09 -1.64 18.60
N GLN A 43 14.07 -0.79 17.55
CA GLN A 43 13.19 0.38 17.47
C GLN A 43 11.82 0.01 16.90
N SER A 44 10.82 0.86 17.15
CA SER A 44 9.47 0.70 16.62
C SER A 44 9.26 1.47 15.32
N VAL A 45 8.35 0.98 14.47
CA VAL A 45 7.89 1.70 13.27
C VAL A 45 6.39 1.56 13.12
N THR A 46 5.74 2.62 12.66
CA THR A 46 4.31 2.59 12.33
C THR A 46 4.13 2.54 10.82
N LEU A 47 3.47 1.50 10.33
CA LEU A 47 3.00 1.41 8.97
C LEU A 47 1.61 2.02 8.88
N TRP A 48 1.50 3.08 8.12
CA TRP A 48 0.23 3.71 7.81
C TRP A 48 -0.30 3.14 6.51
N CYS A 49 -1.59 2.84 6.50
CA CYS A 49 -2.30 2.43 5.31
C CYS A 49 -3.49 3.35 5.08
N TRP A 50 -3.51 4.01 3.93
CA TRP A 50 -4.59 4.90 3.48
C TRP A 50 -5.40 4.19 2.41
N GLY A 51 -6.71 4.13 2.59
CA GLY A 51 -7.66 3.63 1.62
C GLY A 51 -8.79 4.65 1.45
N THR A 52 -10.02 4.20 1.71
CA THR A 52 -11.22 5.02 1.60
C THR A 52 -11.93 5.09 2.95
N ARG A 53 -12.84 6.07 3.13
CA ARG A 53 -13.59 6.23 4.38
C ARG A 53 -14.58 5.09 4.59
N GLU A 54 -15.09 4.53 3.51
CA GLU A 54 -16.05 3.43 3.48
C GLU A 54 -15.38 2.08 3.77
N ALA A 55 -14.06 2.04 3.97
CA ALA A 55 -13.35 0.83 4.30
C ALA A 55 -13.74 0.31 5.69
N GLU A 56 -14.26 -0.91 5.73
CA GLU A 56 -14.68 -1.59 6.97
C GLU A 56 -13.52 -2.36 7.61
N GLU A 57 -12.56 -2.79 6.79
CA GLU A 57 -11.47 -3.65 7.20
C GLU A 57 -10.21 -3.33 6.40
N TYR A 58 -9.07 -3.23 7.07
CA TYR A 58 -7.75 -3.08 6.50
C TYR A 58 -6.89 -4.27 6.89
N ARG A 59 -6.17 -4.85 5.93
CA ARG A 59 -5.22 -5.95 6.14
C ARG A 59 -3.82 -5.49 5.78
N LEU A 60 -2.89 -5.78 6.69
CA LEU A 60 -1.46 -5.68 6.44
C LEU A 60 -0.95 -7.09 6.12
N HIS A 61 -0.32 -7.24 4.97
CA HIS A 61 0.39 -8.46 4.59
C HIS A 61 1.88 -8.29 4.77
N PHE A 62 2.54 -9.38 5.17
CA PHE A 62 3.99 -9.52 5.26
C PHE A 62 4.39 -10.84 4.60
N GLU A 63 5.32 -10.80 3.66
CA GLU A 63 5.84 -11.99 2.95
C GLU A 63 4.74 -12.95 2.46
N GLY A 64 3.68 -12.38 1.87
CA GLY A 64 2.56 -13.13 1.27
C GLY A 64 1.46 -13.57 2.24
N GLY A 65 1.63 -13.41 3.55
CA GLY A 65 0.64 -13.77 4.58
C GLY A 65 -0.02 -12.57 5.25
N VAL A 66 -1.19 -12.79 5.88
CA VAL A 66 -1.85 -11.77 6.73
C VAL A 66 -1.03 -11.60 8.02
N ALA A 67 -0.45 -10.43 8.22
CA ALA A 67 0.30 -10.10 9.43
C ALA A 67 -0.59 -9.45 10.49
N ALA A 68 -1.49 -8.55 10.08
CA ALA A 68 -2.37 -7.83 10.97
C ALA A 68 -3.66 -7.34 10.29
N LEU A 69 -4.67 -7.08 11.11
CA LEU A 69 -5.99 -6.62 10.70
C LEU A 69 -6.43 -5.42 11.54
N LYS A 70 -7.10 -4.44 10.93
CA LYS A 70 -7.83 -3.40 11.65
C LYS A 70 -9.19 -3.12 11.04
N ARG A 71 -10.20 -2.98 11.91
CA ARG A 71 -11.56 -2.54 11.54
C ARG A 71 -11.81 -1.16 12.18
N PRO A 72 -11.73 -0.06 11.40
CA PRO A 72 -12.03 1.26 11.91
C PRO A 72 -13.43 1.31 12.52
N ARG A 73 -13.57 1.94 13.68
CA ARG A 73 -14.87 2.18 14.33
C ARG A 73 -14.94 3.64 14.78
N PRO A 74 -15.99 4.39 14.40
CA PRO A 74 -17.05 4.00 13.47
C PRO A 74 -16.55 3.92 11.99
N PRO A 75 -17.17 3.08 11.14
CA PRO A 75 -16.94 3.12 9.70
C PRO A 75 -17.24 4.51 9.12
N GLY A 76 -16.57 4.94 8.06
CA GLY A 76 -16.82 6.25 7.43
C GLY A 76 -16.03 7.43 8.01
N LEU A 77 -15.42 7.29 9.19
CA LEU A 77 -14.77 8.42 9.88
C LEU A 77 -13.32 8.67 9.45
N VAL A 78 -12.58 7.61 9.16
CA VAL A 78 -11.15 7.67 8.83
C VAL A 78 -10.89 6.94 7.53
N ASP A 79 -10.00 7.50 6.73
CA ASP A 79 -9.51 6.96 5.46
C ASP A 79 -8.19 6.19 5.63
N LYS A 80 -7.75 5.98 6.88
CA LYS A 80 -6.46 5.36 7.18
C LYS A 80 -6.41 4.65 8.52
N VAL A 81 -5.54 3.66 8.60
CA VAL A 81 -5.20 2.94 9.84
C VAL A 81 -3.69 2.90 10.07
N LYS A 82 -3.29 2.62 11.31
CA LYS A 82 -1.89 2.46 11.71
C LYS A 82 -1.63 1.03 12.15
N PHE A 83 -0.60 0.38 11.65
CA PHE A 83 -0.09 -0.89 12.17
C PHE A 83 1.26 -0.61 12.84
N LEU A 84 1.37 -0.94 14.13
CA LEU A 84 2.60 -0.74 14.88
C LEU A 84 3.42 -2.04 14.84
N ILE A 85 4.65 -1.94 14.37
CA ILE A 85 5.68 -2.95 14.59
C ILE A 85 6.50 -2.47 15.80
N PRO A 86 6.31 -3.07 16.99
CA PRO A 86 6.87 -2.53 18.22
C PRO A 86 8.39 -2.68 18.29
N THR A 87 8.94 -3.70 17.64
CA THR A 87 10.37 -4.03 17.72
C THR A 87 10.83 -4.54 16.37
N MET A 88 11.72 -3.79 15.73
CA MET A 88 12.31 -4.18 14.45
C MET A 88 13.44 -5.18 14.67
N ALA A 89 13.35 -6.29 13.93
CA ALA A 89 14.31 -7.39 13.91
C ALA A 89 14.47 -7.90 12.48
N SER A 90 15.46 -8.77 12.25
CA SER A 90 15.66 -9.42 10.94
C SER A 90 14.44 -10.20 10.46
N SER A 91 13.66 -10.76 11.38
CA SER A 91 12.42 -11.50 11.07
C SER A 91 11.23 -10.62 10.71
N THR A 92 11.30 -9.32 10.98
CA THR A 92 10.23 -8.36 10.64
C THR A 92 10.63 -7.44 9.47
N ALA A 93 11.86 -7.58 8.97
CA ALA A 93 12.31 -6.94 7.75
C ALA A 93 11.83 -7.73 6.54
N GLY A 94 11.43 -7.03 5.49
CA GLY A 94 10.87 -7.64 4.29
C GLY A 94 9.72 -6.82 3.72
N GLN A 95 8.94 -7.47 2.88
CA GLN A 95 7.98 -6.80 2.03
C GLN A 95 6.59 -6.73 2.66
N TYR A 96 6.07 -5.50 2.79
CA TYR A 96 4.74 -5.23 3.30
C TYR A 96 3.81 -4.72 2.20
N HIS A 97 2.56 -5.18 2.24
CA HIS A 97 1.47 -4.70 1.40
C HIS A 97 0.27 -4.38 2.27
N CYS A 98 -0.55 -3.42 1.85
CA CYS A 98 -1.85 -3.20 2.47
C CYS A 98 -2.97 -3.32 1.44
N PHE A 99 -4.13 -3.78 1.90
CA PHE A 99 -5.38 -3.71 1.14
C PHE A 99 -6.55 -3.51 2.10
N TYR A 100 -7.70 -3.08 1.58
CA TYR A 100 -8.90 -2.86 2.38
C TYR A 100 -10.14 -3.47 1.73
N ARG A 101 -11.17 -3.64 2.56
CA ARG A 101 -12.47 -4.16 2.17
C ARG A 101 -13.54 -3.09 2.34
N ARG A 102 -14.44 -2.99 1.36
CA ARG A 102 -15.68 -2.21 1.41
C ARG A 102 -16.84 -3.15 1.04
N GLY A 103 -17.72 -3.46 1.99
CA GLY A 103 -18.70 -4.53 1.82
C GLY A 103 -18.02 -5.87 1.50
N GLU A 104 -18.39 -6.47 0.37
CA GLU A 104 -17.80 -7.73 -0.11
C GLU A 104 -16.62 -7.53 -1.09
N LEU A 105 -16.32 -6.28 -1.47
CA LEU A 105 -15.24 -5.98 -2.41
C LEU A 105 -13.92 -5.72 -1.68
N TRP A 106 -12.86 -6.31 -2.22
CA TRP A 106 -11.47 -6.04 -1.83
C TRP A 106 -10.82 -5.09 -2.82
N SER A 107 -9.98 -4.18 -2.31
CA SER A 107 -9.07 -3.41 -3.16
C SER A 107 -7.98 -4.30 -3.72
N GLU A 108 -7.38 -3.86 -4.82
CA GLU A 108 -6.04 -4.35 -5.17
C GLU A 108 -5.04 -4.01 -4.04
N PRO A 109 -3.93 -4.76 -3.91
CA PRO A 109 -2.88 -4.43 -2.95
C PRO A 109 -2.23 -3.09 -3.28
N SER A 110 -1.73 -2.43 -2.24
CA SER A 110 -0.85 -1.26 -2.36
C SER A 110 0.41 -1.63 -3.14
N SER A 111 1.19 -0.61 -3.51
CA SER A 111 2.59 -0.85 -3.83
C SER A 111 3.30 -1.53 -2.65
N SER A 112 4.32 -2.33 -2.96
CA SER A 112 5.22 -2.89 -1.97
C SER A 112 5.88 -1.80 -1.13
N LEU A 113 6.03 -2.05 0.17
CA LEU A 113 6.91 -1.32 1.07
C LEU A 113 7.96 -2.28 1.65
N ASP A 114 9.20 -2.15 1.18
CA ASP A 114 10.32 -2.92 1.70
C ASP A 114 10.84 -2.28 2.99
N LEU A 115 10.57 -2.93 4.11
CA LEU A 115 10.98 -2.48 5.43
C LEU A 115 12.33 -3.10 5.79
N VAL A 116 13.32 -2.26 6.06
CA VAL A 116 14.72 -2.68 6.25
C VAL A 116 15.12 -2.49 7.70
N VAL A 117 15.67 -3.53 8.33
CA VAL A 117 16.30 -3.41 9.65
C VAL A 117 17.73 -2.91 9.49
N THR A 118 18.12 -1.88 10.25
CA THR A 118 19.51 -1.40 10.31
C THR A 118 20.16 -1.80 11.64
N GLY A 119 21.48 -1.67 11.73
CA GLY A 119 22.24 -1.99 12.95
C GLY A 119 21.79 -1.16 14.17
N ASN A 120 22.26 -1.54 15.35
CA ASN A 120 21.94 -0.80 16.57
C ASN A 120 22.43 0.66 16.43
N PRO A 121 21.62 1.65 16.85
CA PRO A 121 22.14 3.00 16.96
C PRO A 121 23.29 2.98 17.98
N PRO A 122 24.38 3.75 17.74
CA PRO A 122 25.48 3.81 18.70
C PRO A 122 24.94 4.20 20.07
N THR A 123 25.29 3.43 21.09
CA THR A 123 25.03 3.81 22.49
C THR A 123 25.61 5.20 22.72
N PRO A 124 24.85 6.17 23.24
CA PRO A 124 25.41 7.47 23.58
C PRO A 124 26.55 7.25 24.57
N SER A 125 27.77 7.59 24.15
CA SER A 125 28.97 7.48 24.97
C SER A 125 28.79 8.35 26.20
N ARG A 126 28.73 7.72 27.37
CA ARG A 126 28.61 8.39 28.66
C ARG A 126 29.99 8.88 29.11
N THR A 127 30.55 9.82 28.37
CA THR A 127 31.74 10.58 28.75
C THR A 127 31.35 12.05 28.80
N TRP A 128 30.69 12.40 29.89
CA TRP A 128 30.70 13.76 30.43
C TRP A 128 31.58 13.69 31.68
N TRP A 129 32.89 13.67 31.48
CA TRP A 129 33.90 13.86 32.52
C TRP A 129 34.98 14.75 31.93
#